data_AF-A0A838VPQ2-F1
#
_entry.id   AF-A0A838VPQ2-F1
#
_cell.length_a   1.000
_cell.length_b   1.000
_cell.length_c   1.000
_cell.angle_alpha   90.00
_cell.angle_beta   90.00
_cell.angle_gamma   90.00
#
_symmetry.space_group_name_H-M   'P 1'
#
loop_
_entity.id
_entity.type
_entity.pdbx_description
1 polymer ?
#
loop_
_entity_poly.entity_id
_entity_poly.type
_entity_poly.pdbx_seq_one_letter_code
_entity_poly.pdbx_strand_id
1 'polypeptide(L)' 'MDREQALALANDAKNLSRQGLELIQQGKYSEGHNLMRQAVEAGRQCRQFLKQPKIERGLAILEQIDRQ' A
#
# COMPACT_ATOMS: atom_id res chain seq x y z
N MET A 1 8.83 -8.29 5.63
CA MET A 1 8.65 -7.56 4.36
C MET A 1 9.54 -6.33 4.43
N ASP A 2 10.51 -6.21 3.53
CA ASP A 2 11.61 -5.24 3.61
C ASP A 2 11.24 -3.85 3.07
N ARG A 3 12.00 -2.82 3.44
CA ARG A 3 11.81 -1.43 2.98
C ARG A 3 11.73 -1.32 1.45
N GLU A 4 12.48 -2.16 0.73
CA GLU A 4 12.43 -2.27 -0.72
C GLU A 4 11.07 -2.72 -1.25
N GLN A 5 10.39 -3.65 -0.56
CA GLN A 5 9.05 -4.11 -0.97
C GLN A 5 8.00 -3.02 -0.74
N ALA A 6 8.14 -2.22 0.32
CA ALA A 6 7.28 -1.05 0.53
C ALA A 6 7.48 0.03 -0.55
N LEU A 7 8.73 0.26 -0.97
CA LEU A 7 9.09 1.15 -2.08
C LEU A 7 8.57 0.63 -3.42
N ALA A 8 8.68 -0.67 -3.68
CA ALA A 8 8.13 -1.31 -4.88
C ALA A 8 6.60 -1.12 -4.96
N LEU A 9 5.88 -1.41 -3.86
CA LEU A 9 4.43 -1.19 -3.79
C LEU A 9 4.02 0.29 -4.02
N ALA A 10 4.83 1.24 -3.52
CA ALA A 10 4.58 2.66 -3.75
C ALA A 10 4.81 3.06 -5.21
N ASN A 11 5.85 2.52 -5.85
CA ASN A 11 6.13 2.75 -7.26
C ASN A 11 5.06 2.11 -8.16
N ASP A 12 4.61 0.89 -7.84
CA ASP A 12 3.53 0.22 -8.55
C ASP A 12 2.22 1.00 -8.45
N ALA A 13 1.87 1.48 -7.25
CA ALA A 13 0.69 2.32 -7.08
C ALA A 13 0.74 3.60 -7.94
N LYS A 14 1.92 4.23 -8.04
CA LYS A 14 2.14 5.42 -8.89
C LYS A 14 2.00 5.10 -10.38
N ASN A 15 2.61 4.00 -10.83
CA ASN A 15 2.58 3.57 -12.22
C ASN A 15 1.16 3.17 -12.67
N LEU A 16 0.45 2.39 -11.84
CA LEU A 16 -0.93 1.99 -12.07
C LEU A 16 -1.87 3.21 -12.11
N SER A 17 -1.66 4.19 -11.22
CA SER A 17 -2.43 5.44 -11.25
C SER A 17 -2.20 6.24 -12.53
N ARG A 18 -0.94 6.32 -13.00
CA ARG A 18 -0.62 7.03 -14.24
C ARG A 18 -1.27 6.37 -15.46
N GLN A 19 -1.11 5.05 -15.60
CA GLN A 19 -1.72 4.29 -16.69
C GLN A 19 -3.24 4.35 -16.63
N GLY A 20 -3.84 4.28 -15.43
CA GLY A 20 -5.28 4.44 -15.25
C GLY A 20 -5.78 5.79 -15.76
N LEU A 21 -5.05 6.86 -15.46
CA LEU A 21 -5.37 8.21 -15.92
C LEU A 21 -5.22 8.35 -17.45
N GLU A 22 -4.20 7.74 -18.04
CA GLU A 22 -4.00 7.71 -19.50
C GLU A 22 -5.17 6.99 -20.20
N LEU A 23 -5.63 5.86 -19.66
CA LEU A 23 -6.78 5.13 -20.19
C LEU A 23 -8.09 5.90 -20.06
N ILE A 24 -8.30 6.60 -18.94
CA ILE A 24 -9.48 7.47 -18.75
C ILE A 24 -9.48 8.60 -19.79
N GLN A 25 -8.32 9.23 -20.02
CA GLN A 25 -8.20 10.29 -21.04
C GLN A 25 -8.46 9.77 -22.46
N GLN A 26 -8.19 8.49 -22.72
CA GLN A 26 -8.52 7.82 -23.98
C GLN A 26 -9.99 7.37 -24.06
N GLY A 27 -10.81 7.68 -23.05
CA GLY A 27 -12.22 7.25 -22.98
C GLY A 27 -12.41 5.80 -22.53
N LYS A 28 -11.34 5.09 -22.16
CA LYS A 28 -11.37 3.71 -21.66
C LYS A 28 -11.58 3.68 -20.15
N TYR A 29 -12.73 4.18 -19.71
CA TYR A 29 -13.06 4.36 -18.30
C TYR A 29 -13.01 3.06 -17.50
N SER A 30 -13.51 1.95 -18.06
CA SER A 30 -13.55 0.66 -17.37
C SER A 30 -12.14 0.13 -17.04
N GLU A 31 -11.23 0.18 -18.00
CA GLU A 31 -9.85 -0.26 -17.82
C GLU A 31 -9.10 0.68 -16.87
N GLY A 32 -9.25 1.99 -17.06
CA GLY A 32 -8.60 2.98 -16.21
C GLY A 32 -9.06 2.92 -14.76
N HIS A 33 -10.37 2.73 -14.53
CA HIS A 33 -10.93 2.54 -13.20
C HIS A 33 -10.42 1.25 -12.53
N ASN A 34 -10.23 0.18 -13.30
CA ASN A 34 -9.68 -1.07 -12.79
C ASN A 34 -8.21 -0.89 -12.35
N LEU A 35 -7.40 -0.17 -13.13
CA LEU A 35 -6.02 0.17 -12.74
C LEU A 35 -5.96 1.08 -11.51
N MET A 36 -6.87 2.04 -11.39
CA MET A 36 -6.94 2.88 -10.19
C MET A 36 -7.35 2.09 -8.94
N ARG A 37 -8.23 1.09 -9.06
CA ARG A 37 -8.52 0.17 -7.94
C ARG A 37 -7.26 -0.58 -7.50
N GLN A 38 -6.49 -1.11 -8.45
CA GLN A 38 -5.23 -1.81 -8.15
C GLN A 38 -4.20 -0.88 -7.47
N ALA A 39 -4.10 0.38 -7.93
CA ALA A 39 -3.24 1.37 -7.29
C ALA A 39 -3.62 1.66 -5.83
N VAL A 40 -4.93 1.77 -5.55
CA VAL A 40 -5.45 1.96 -4.18
C VAL A 40 -5.13 0.76 -3.30
N GLU A 41 -5.22 -0.45 -3.84
CA GLU A 41 -4.94 -1.69 -3.13
C GLU A 41 -3.44 -1.82 -2.79
N ALA A 42 -2.55 -1.56 -3.74
CA ALA A 42 -1.10 -1.52 -3.50
C ALA A 42 -0.73 -0.46 -2.44
N GLY A 43 -1.36 0.72 -2.49
CA GLY A 43 -1.20 1.76 -1.47
C GLY A 43 -1.76 1.38 -0.10
N ARG A 44 -2.82 0.55 -0.05
CA ARG A 44 -3.37 0.02 1.20
C ARG A 44 -2.43 -1.01 1.82
N GLN A 45 -1.90 -1.93 1.02
CA GLN A 45 -0.89 -2.90 1.45
C GLN A 45 0.35 -2.19 1.99
N CYS A 46 0.91 -1.23 1.25
CA CYS A 46 2.07 -0.45 1.69
C CYS A 46 1.82 0.24 3.05
N ARG A 47 0.65 0.87 3.24
CA ARG A 47 0.27 1.50 4.52
C ARG A 47 0.11 0.49 5.65
N GLN A 48 -0.47 -0.68 5.39
CA GLN A 48 -0.63 -1.73 6.38
C GLN A 48 0.73 -2.25 6.85
N PHE A 49 1.67 -2.44 5.92
CA PHE A 49 3.06 -2.79 6.24
C PHE A 49 3.75 -1.71 7.06
N LEU A 50 3.61 -0.43 6.72
CA LEU A 50 4.21 0.66 7.53
C LEU A 50 3.62 0.77 8.94
N LYS A 51 2.37 0.32 9.15
CA LYS A 51 1.72 0.28 10.46
C LYS A 51 2.10 -0.96 11.28
N GLN A 52 2.39 -2.08 10.63
CA GLN A 52 2.76 -3.35 11.27
C GLN A 52 3.91 -3.23 12.29
N PRO A 53 5.06 -2.60 12.00
CA PRO A 53 6.15 -2.48 12.96
C PRO A 53 5.81 -1.56 14.15
N LYS A 54 4.82 -0.66 14.01
CA LYS A 54 4.31 0.13 15.15
C LYS A 54 3.44 -0.72 16.07
N ILE A 55 2.66 -1.63 15.49
CA ILE A 55 1.80 -2.57 16.23
C ILE A 55 2.66 -3.60 16.98
N GLU A 56 3.68 -4.16 16.31
CA GLU A 56 4.62 -5.10 16.94
C GLU A 56 5.39 -4.47 18.11
N ARG A 57 5.82 -3.21 17.98
CA ARG A 57 6.43 -2.47 19.11
C ARG A 57 5.46 -2.26 20.27
N GLY A 58 4.20 -1.93 19.98
CA GLY A 58 3.18 -1.77 21.01
C GLY A 58 2.90 -3.07 21.76
N LEU A 59 2.81 -4.19 21.05
CA LEU A 59 2.64 -5.53 21.62
C LEU A 59 3.84 -5.93 22.49
N ALA A 60 5.06 -5.72 22.02
CA ALA A 60 6.26 -6.05 22.80
C ALA A 60 6.35 -5.25 24.12
N ILE A 61 5.92 -3.99 24.12
CA ILE A 61 5.86 -3.17 25.34
C ILE A 61 4.77 -3.70 26.29
N LEU A 62 3.60 -4.08 25.77
CA LEU A 62 2.53 -4.66 26.59
C LEU A 62 2.95 -6.00 27.21
N GLU A 63 3.64 -6.87 26.47
CA GLU A 63 4.19 -8.13 26.99
C GLU A 63 5.27 -7.93 28.06
N GLN A 64 6.05 -6.84 28.00
CA GLN A 64 7.03 -6.51 29.04
C GLN A 64 6.36 -6.02 30.32
N ILE A 65 5.26 -5.27 30.20
CA ILE A 65 4.48 -4.78 31.35
C ILE A 65 3.75 -5.95 32.04
N ASP A 66 3.18 -6.87 31.27
CA ASP A 66 2.44 -8.04 31.80
C ASP A 66 3.34 -9.04 32.56
N ARG A 67 4.65 -9.03 32.30
CA ARG A 67 5.65 -9.90 32.97
C ARG A 67 6.28 -9.29 34.24
N GLN A 68 5.92 -8.06 34.62
CA GLN A 68 6.36 -7.42 35.88
C GLN A 68 5.32 -7.60 36.99
#